data_AF-A0A1Q8IVP3-F1
#
_entry.id   AF-A0A1Q8IVP3-F1
#
_cell.length_a   1.000
_cell.length_b   1.000
_cell.length_c   1.000
_cell.angle_alpha   90.00
_cell.angle_beta   90.00
_cell.angle_gamma   90.00
#
_symmetry.space_group_name_H-M   'P 1'
#
loop_
_entity.id
_entity.type
_entity.pdbx_description
1 polymer ?
#
loop_
_entity_poly.entity_id
_entity_poly.type
_entity_poly.pdbx_seq_one_letter_code
_entity_poly.pdbx_strand_id
1 'polypeptide(L)'
;MTLFRSLATTVPKLLAAGVLLAPLPAAFAQGVLVPQAEQGPRNSVVQAASAIGAKQCLPALSELSALGIKGTTGNDVLFDWDRARGGNSAIFSLVGLEAANGNAAMSLTGVPEADGTCSVSAERISVEPADCATVARKQLPGYQGTKLLSHMMVYTDGKTPGSSVSLIDSKPGCLMIRRFVMFRKAPQ
;
A
#
# COMPACT_ATOMS: atom_id res chain seq x y z
N MET A 1 -43.81 67.52 -17.28
CA MET A 1 -44.98 67.52 -18.20
C MET A 1 -44.62 66.58 -19.34
N THR A 2 -45.24 65.44 -19.66
CA THR A 2 -46.54 64.82 -19.34
C THR A 2 -46.40 63.35 -19.83
N LEU A 3 -46.39 62.33 -18.97
CA LEU A 3 -47.47 61.34 -18.73
C LEU A 3 -48.32 60.89 -19.94
N PHE A 4 -48.27 59.59 -20.28
CA PHE A 4 -49.38 58.71 -20.78
C PHE A 4 -48.90 57.26 -20.55
N ARG A 5 -49.39 56.40 -19.63
CA ARG A 5 -50.74 55.79 -19.42
C ARG A 5 -51.35 55.33 -20.74
N SER A 6 -51.94 54.16 -20.95
CA SER A 6 -52.23 52.92 -20.20
C SER A 6 -53.07 52.09 -21.19
N LEU A 7 -53.06 50.75 -21.20
CA LEU A 7 -54.28 49.94 -21.38
C LEU A 7 -53.97 48.45 -21.23
N ALA A 8 -54.56 47.90 -20.17
CA ALA A 8 -54.76 46.49 -19.96
C ALA A 8 -55.90 45.99 -20.86
N THR A 9 -55.78 44.75 -21.34
CA THR A 9 -56.94 43.92 -21.67
C THR A 9 -56.70 42.51 -21.17
N THR A 10 -57.77 41.96 -20.60
CA THR A 10 -57.81 40.76 -19.76
C THR A 10 -58.80 39.77 -20.40
N VAL A 11 -58.60 38.46 -20.12
CA VAL A 11 -59.57 37.32 -20.18
C VAL A 11 -59.70 36.58 -21.53
N PRO A 12 -59.97 35.25 -21.63
CA PRO A 12 -60.14 34.18 -20.61
C PRO A 12 -59.26 32.91 -20.76
N LYS A 13 -59.30 32.13 -19.66
CA LYS A 13 -58.94 30.72 -19.50
C LYS A 13 -59.67 29.79 -20.50
N LEU A 14 -58.95 28.84 -21.08
CA LEU A 14 -59.49 27.52 -21.42
C LEU A 14 -58.65 26.45 -20.71
N LEU A 15 -59.34 25.75 -19.81
CA LEU A 15 -58.88 24.57 -19.10
C LEU A 15 -58.85 23.39 -20.08
N ALA A 16 -57.66 22.84 -20.32
CA ALA A 16 -57.49 21.48 -20.82
C ALA A 16 -56.45 20.80 -19.94
N ALA A 17 -56.92 20.19 -18.85
CA ALA A 17 -56.11 19.32 -18.01
C ALA A 17 -55.88 17.99 -18.73
N GLY A 18 -54.91 17.97 -19.64
CA GLY A 18 -54.34 16.74 -20.18
C GLY A 18 -53.39 16.14 -19.16
N VAL A 19 -53.81 15.06 -18.49
CA VAL A 19 -52.92 14.22 -17.69
C VAL A 19 -51.97 13.49 -18.64
N LEU A 20 -50.80 14.08 -18.88
CA LEU A 20 -49.67 13.41 -19.51
C LEU A 20 -48.97 12.58 -18.44
N LEU A 21 -49.33 11.30 -18.37
CA LEU A 21 -48.55 10.26 -17.71
C LEU A 21 -47.22 10.11 -18.45
N ALA A 22 -46.21 10.86 -18.01
CA ALA A 22 -44.83 10.63 -18.44
C ALA A 22 -44.36 9.29 -17.84
N PRO A 23 -43.84 8.34 -18.64
CA PRO A 23 -43.18 7.17 -18.10
C PRO A 23 -41.91 7.63 -17.37
N LEU A 24 -41.89 7.42 -16.05
CA LEU A 24 -40.66 7.51 -15.27
C LEU A 24 -39.64 6.56 -15.91
N PRO A 25 -38.41 7.02 -16.25
CA PRO A 25 -37.37 6.09 -16.64
C PRO A 25 -37.10 5.20 -15.43
N ALA A 26 -37.51 3.95 -15.53
CA ALA A 26 -37.02 2.89 -14.66
C ALA A 26 -35.52 2.80 -14.91
N ALA A 27 -34.73 3.47 -14.06
CA ALA A 27 -33.30 3.26 -13.98
C ALA A 27 -33.09 1.81 -13.53
N PHE A 28 -32.97 0.91 -14.49
CA PHE A 28 -32.50 -0.45 -14.23
C PHE A 28 -31.08 -0.31 -13.71
N ALA A 29 -30.92 -0.39 -12.40
CA ALA A 29 -29.64 -0.65 -11.78
C ALA A 29 -29.15 -2.00 -12.33
N GLN A 30 -28.36 -1.96 -13.39
CA GLN A 30 -27.60 -3.12 -13.84
C GLN A 30 -26.52 -3.33 -12.79
N GLY A 31 -26.86 -4.10 -11.76
CA GLY A 31 -25.90 -4.72 -10.86
C GLY A 31 -25.05 -5.67 -11.69
N VAL A 32 -24.02 -5.14 -12.35
CA VAL A 32 -22.97 -5.96 -12.91
C VAL A 32 -22.25 -6.56 -11.71
N LEU A 33 -22.57 -7.81 -11.41
CA LEU A 33 -21.78 -8.65 -10.53
C LEU A 33 -20.45 -8.91 -11.23
N VAL A 34 -19.54 -7.94 -11.15
CA VAL A 34 -18.13 -8.18 -11.44
C VAL A 34 -17.67 -9.16 -10.37
N PRO A 35 -17.14 -10.34 -10.75
CA PRO A 35 -16.47 -11.19 -9.77
C PRO A 35 -15.40 -10.34 -9.08
N GLN A 36 -15.51 -10.15 -7.76
CA GLN A 36 -14.40 -9.61 -6.99
C GLN A 36 -13.23 -10.56 -7.18
N ALA A 37 -12.29 -10.18 -8.04
CA ALA A 37 -11.04 -10.89 -8.19
C ALA A 37 -10.30 -10.85 -6.85
N GLU A 38 -10.25 -12.02 -6.22
CA GLU A 38 -9.45 -12.45 -5.07
C GLU A 38 -9.39 -11.52 -3.85
N GLN A 39 -10.12 -11.92 -2.80
CA GLN A 39 -9.97 -11.43 -1.43
C GLN A 39 -8.65 -11.95 -0.82
N GLY A 40 -7.51 -11.47 -1.31
CA GLY A 40 -6.29 -11.40 -0.52
C GLY A 40 -6.31 -10.19 0.42
N PRO A 41 -5.44 -10.12 1.44
CA PRO A 41 -5.29 -8.91 2.24
C PRO A 41 -5.01 -7.73 1.32
N ARG A 42 -5.84 -6.68 1.40
CA ARG A 42 -5.64 -5.45 0.62
C ARG A 42 -4.24 -4.93 0.90
N ASN A 43 -3.45 -4.66 -0.15
CA ASN A 43 -2.11 -4.11 0.03
C ASN A 43 -2.22 -2.61 0.32
N SER A 44 -2.18 -2.25 1.61
CA SER A 44 -2.33 -0.86 2.08
C SER A 44 -1.24 0.06 1.53
N VAL A 45 -0.01 -0.43 1.36
CA VAL A 45 1.11 0.31 0.76
C VAL A 45 0.82 0.69 -0.69
N VAL A 46 0.37 -0.25 -1.51
CA VAL A 46 0.05 0.01 -2.94
C VAL A 46 -1.07 1.02 -3.06
N GLN A 47 -2.09 0.92 -2.20
CA GLN A 47 -3.19 1.88 -2.16
C GLN A 47 -2.69 3.29 -1.82
N ALA A 48 -1.90 3.44 -0.74
CA ALA A 48 -1.37 4.73 -0.30
C ALA A 48 -0.43 5.34 -1.36
N ALA A 49 0.49 4.55 -1.91
CA ALA A 49 1.41 4.97 -2.96
C ALA A 49 0.66 5.43 -4.24
N SER A 50 -0.38 4.71 -4.63
CA SER A 50 -1.22 5.08 -5.77
C SER A 50 -1.97 6.39 -5.52
N ALA A 51 -2.50 6.58 -4.30
CA ALA A 51 -3.26 7.77 -3.93
C ALA A 51 -2.42 9.06 -3.97
N ILE A 52 -1.12 8.99 -3.64
CA ILE A 52 -0.22 10.15 -3.73
C ILE A 52 0.43 10.31 -5.11
N GLY A 53 0.17 9.38 -6.05
CA GLY A 53 0.73 9.41 -7.40
C GLY A 53 2.20 9.02 -7.48
N ALA A 54 2.69 8.12 -6.61
CA ALA A 54 4.09 7.67 -6.55
C ALA A 54 4.50 6.73 -7.70
N LYS A 55 4.21 7.11 -8.95
CA LYS A 55 4.32 6.25 -10.14
C LYS A 55 5.69 5.59 -10.30
N GLN A 56 6.76 6.34 -10.03
CA GLN A 56 8.14 5.88 -10.19
C GLN A 56 8.52 4.75 -9.22
N CYS A 57 8.07 4.86 -7.97
CA CYS A 57 8.37 3.85 -6.94
C CYS A 57 7.30 2.77 -6.82
N LEU A 58 6.10 2.96 -7.39
CA LEU A 58 4.99 2.05 -7.25
C LEU A 58 5.31 0.58 -7.60
N PRO A 59 6.03 0.26 -8.70
CA PRO A 59 6.34 -1.14 -9.01
C PRO A 59 7.18 -1.81 -7.92
N ALA A 60 8.25 -1.16 -7.47
CA ALA A 60 9.14 -1.70 -6.45
C ALA A 60 8.45 -1.78 -5.07
N LEU A 61 7.66 -0.75 -4.71
CA LEU A 61 6.85 -0.77 -3.49
C LEU A 61 5.81 -1.89 -3.52
N SER A 62 5.18 -2.14 -4.67
CA SER A 62 4.20 -3.20 -4.83
C SER A 62 4.80 -4.58 -4.67
N GLU A 63 5.94 -4.85 -5.31
CA GLU A 63 6.63 -6.13 -5.22
C GLU A 63 7.07 -6.43 -3.78
N LEU A 64 7.75 -5.49 -3.14
CA LEU A 64 8.27 -5.67 -1.78
C LEU A 64 7.14 -5.78 -0.76
N SER A 65 6.11 -4.95 -0.86
CA SER A 65 4.97 -5.03 0.07
C SER A 65 4.16 -6.31 -0.13
N ALA A 66 4.01 -6.82 -1.36
CA ALA A 66 3.34 -8.11 -1.59
C ALA A 66 4.07 -9.28 -0.93
N LEU A 67 5.40 -9.31 -1.01
CA LEU A 67 6.22 -10.29 -0.28
C LEU A 67 6.07 -10.11 1.23
N GLY A 68 6.06 -8.86 1.68
CA GLY A 68 5.96 -8.47 3.07
C GLY A 68 4.62 -8.77 3.74
N ILE A 69 3.49 -8.76 3.01
CA ILE A 69 2.15 -9.09 3.54
C ILE A 69 1.76 -10.56 3.32
N LYS A 70 2.63 -11.36 2.70
CA LYS A 70 2.34 -12.77 2.48
C LYS A 70 2.08 -13.49 3.81
N GLY A 71 0.98 -14.23 3.88
CA GLY A 71 0.57 -14.98 5.09
C GLY A 71 0.00 -14.12 6.22
N THR A 72 -0.32 -12.85 5.96
CA THR A 72 -1.06 -12.01 6.92
C THR A 72 -2.56 -12.10 6.68
N THR A 73 -3.37 -11.91 7.72
CA THR A 73 -4.85 -11.77 7.60
C THR A 73 -5.27 -10.32 7.38
N GLY A 74 -4.47 -9.37 7.85
CA GLY A 74 -4.72 -7.94 7.79
C GLY A 74 -3.43 -7.13 7.77
N ASN A 75 -3.50 -5.94 7.18
CA ASN A 75 -2.43 -4.95 7.24
C ASN A 75 -2.99 -3.54 7.10
N ASP A 76 -2.30 -2.57 7.71
CA ASP A 76 -2.55 -1.14 7.52
C ASP A 76 -1.24 -0.37 7.60
N VAL A 77 -1.22 0.86 7.06
CA VAL A 77 0.01 1.61 6.80
C VAL A 77 -0.04 3.03 7.37
N LEU A 78 1.01 3.38 8.12
CA LEU A 78 1.44 4.76 8.29
C LEU A 78 2.32 5.13 7.10
N PHE A 79 1.96 6.17 6.36
CA PHE A 79 2.59 6.52 5.09
C PHE A 79 2.94 8.01 5.05
N ASP A 80 4.24 8.31 5.04
CA ASP A 80 4.80 9.64 5.13
C ASP A 80 5.53 10.02 3.84
N TRP A 81 5.30 11.24 3.37
CA TRP A 81 5.92 11.80 2.17
C TRP A 81 5.94 13.33 2.23
N ASP A 82 6.74 13.95 1.37
CA ASP A 82 6.73 15.40 1.20
C ASP A 82 5.55 15.83 0.29
N ARG A 83 4.50 16.37 0.93
CA ARG A 83 3.28 16.80 0.23
C ARG A 83 3.52 17.87 -0.83
N ALA A 84 4.56 18.70 -0.68
CA ALA A 84 4.87 19.74 -1.68
C ALA A 84 5.43 19.15 -2.98
N ARG A 85 6.07 17.97 -2.90
CA ARG A 85 6.62 17.25 -4.06
C ARG A 85 5.73 16.09 -4.54
N GLY A 86 4.65 15.78 -3.81
CA GLY A 86 3.72 14.71 -4.15
C GLY A 86 4.41 13.36 -4.31
N GLY A 87 4.01 12.60 -5.33
CA GLY A 87 4.57 11.28 -5.66
C GLY A 87 6.03 11.26 -6.12
N ASN A 88 6.67 12.42 -6.26
CA ASN A 88 8.10 12.55 -6.64
C ASN A 88 9.02 12.73 -5.42
N SER A 89 8.54 12.46 -4.21
CA SER A 89 9.31 12.56 -2.97
C SER A 89 9.77 11.20 -2.46
N ALA A 90 10.74 11.22 -1.54
CA ALA A 90 11.01 10.05 -0.72
C ALA A 90 9.77 9.68 0.10
N ILE A 91 9.48 8.39 0.12
CA ILE A 91 8.34 7.78 0.80
C ILE A 91 8.90 6.96 1.95
N PHE A 92 8.31 7.13 3.13
CA PHE A 92 8.59 6.32 4.31
C PHE A 92 7.28 5.69 4.75
N SER A 93 7.29 4.39 5.02
CA SER A 93 6.11 3.71 5.50
C SER A 93 6.43 2.73 6.62
N LEU A 94 5.47 2.61 7.53
CA LEU A 94 5.42 1.59 8.57
C LEU A 94 4.08 0.87 8.47
N VAL A 95 4.13 -0.44 8.28
CA VAL A 95 2.98 -1.31 8.08
C VAL A 95 2.82 -2.20 9.30
N GLY A 96 1.63 -2.19 9.91
CA GLY A 96 1.24 -3.19 10.89
C GLY A 96 0.74 -4.44 10.18
N LEU A 97 1.13 -5.62 10.64
CA LEU A 97 0.79 -6.90 10.03
C LEU A 97 0.18 -7.86 11.05
N GLU A 98 -1.02 -8.36 10.75
CA GLU A 98 -1.63 -9.46 11.50
C GLU A 98 -1.18 -10.79 10.91
N ALA A 99 -0.27 -11.52 11.56
CA ALA A 99 0.23 -12.81 11.08
C ALA A 99 -0.22 -13.96 11.99
N ALA A 100 -0.24 -15.18 11.44
CA ALA A 100 -0.73 -16.37 12.14
C ALA A 100 0.00 -16.65 13.47
N ASN A 101 1.28 -16.27 13.58
CA ASN A 101 2.12 -16.51 14.76
C ASN A 101 2.31 -15.27 15.64
N GLY A 102 1.48 -14.23 15.45
CA GLY A 102 1.53 -12.97 16.19
C GLY A 102 1.66 -11.74 15.30
N ASN A 103 1.83 -10.57 15.92
CA ASN A 103 1.98 -9.32 15.21
C ASN A 103 3.36 -9.21 14.57
N ALA A 104 3.41 -8.68 13.36
CA ALA A 104 4.64 -8.28 12.70
C ALA A 104 4.54 -6.81 12.28
N ALA A 105 5.69 -6.21 11.99
CA ALA A 105 5.76 -4.89 11.41
C ALA A 105 6.58 -4.95 10.13
N MET A 106 6.34 -4.02 9.22
CA MET A 106 7.20 -3.86 8.05
C MET A 106 7.46 -2.38 7.81
N SER A 107 8.72 -2.00 7.61
CA SER A 107 9.07 -0.68 7.09
C SER A 107 9.34 -0.79 5.59
N LEU A 108 8.90 0.20 4.82
CA LEU A 108 9.37 0.39 3.45
C LEU A 108 9.80 1.83 3.23
N THR A 109 10.79 2.00 2.37
CA THR A 109 11.23 3.29 1.88
C THR A 109 11.38 3.20 0.37
N GLY A 110 10.84 4.18 -0.32
CA GLY A 110 11.02 4.35 -1.76
C GLY A 110 11.57 5.75 -2.03
N VAL A 111 12.67 5.83 -2.77
CA VAL A 111 13.27 7.10 -3.17
C VAL A 111 13.30 7.15 -4.69
N PRO A 112 12.52 8.05 -5.31
CA PRO A 112 12.61 8.27 -6.75
C PRO A 112 13.96 8.92 -7.08
N GLU A 113 14.69 8.33 -8.02
CA GLU A 113 15.96 8.83 -8.54
C GLU A 113 15.75 9.75 -9.75
N ALA A 114 16.77 10.55 -10.08
CA ALA A 114 16.71 11.47 -11.22
C ALA A 114 16.55 10.77 -12.58
N ASP A 115 16.98 9.50 -12.69
CA ASP A 115 16.93 8.70 -13.92
C ASP A 115 15.57 8.00 -14.15
N GLY A 116 14.58 8.27 -13.29
CA GLY A 116 13.27 7.63 -13.38
C GLY A 116 13.20 6.25 -12.71
N THR A 117 14.25 5.79 -12.04
CA THR A 117 14.25 4.53 -11.27
C THR A 117 13.95 4.76 -9.78
N CYS A 118 13.70 3.70 -9.00
CA CYS A 118 13.43 3.85 -7.57
C CYS A 118 14.40 3.01 -6.74
N SER A 119 15.15 3.69 -5.86
CA SER A 119 15.89 3.04 -4.77
C SER A 119 14.92 2.65 -3.67
N VAL A 120 15.10 1.47 -3.10
CA VAL A 120 14.19 0.92 -2.09
C VAL A 120 14.93 0.27 -0.94
N SER A 121 14.32 0.37 0.24
CA SER A 121 14.67 -0.41 1.42
C SER A 121 13.38 -0.96 2.02
N ALA A 122 13.36 -2.23 2.41
CA ALA A 122 12.25 -2.84 3.09
C ALA A 122 12.75 -3.75 4.21
N GLU A 123 12.09 -3.71 5.36
CA GLU A 123 12.40 -4.57 6.49
C GLU A 123 11.10 -5.13 7.05
N ARG A 124 10.97 -6.46 7.16
CA ARG A 124 9.90 -7.11 7.92
C ARG A 124 10.46 -7.60 9.24
N ILE A 125 9.82 -7.20 10.33
CA ILE A 125 10.17 -7.52 11.70
C ILE A 125 9.08 -8.44 12.26
N SER A 126 9.46 -9.63 12.70
CA SER A 126 8.53 -10.61 13.28
C SER A 126 9.18 -11.36 14.43
N VAL A 127 8.35 -11.95 15.29
CA VAL A 127 8.80 -12.84 16.35
C VAL A 127 8.45 -14.27 15.97
N GLU A 128 9.42 -15.16 16.05
CA GLU A 128 9.24 -16.59 15.88
C GLU A 128 9.14 -17.28 17.25
N PRO A 129 8.18 -18.21 17.44
CA PRO A 129 7.99 -18.92 18.70
C PRO A 129 8.98 -20.10 18.84
N ALA A 130 10.25 -19.87 18.53
CA ALA A 130 11.34 -20.83 18.65
C ALA A 130 12.66 -20.08 18.88
N ASP A 131 13.69 -20.79 19.39
CA ASP A 131 15.02 -20.23 19.50
C ASP A 131 15.62 -19.90 18.12
N CYS A 132 16.53 -18.92 18.05
CA CYS A 132 17.08 -18.45 16.79
C CYS A 132 17.87 -19.53 16.02
N ALA A 133 18.48 -20.50 16.70
CA ALA A 133 19.19 -21.58 16.03
C ALA A 133 18.20 -22.51 15.30
N THR A 134 17.06 -22.81 15.92
CA THR A 134 15.96 -23.57 15.30
C THR A 134 15.34 -22.82 14.13
N VAL A 135 15.12 -21.50 14.27
CA VAL A 135 14.64 -20.65 13.16
C VAL A 135 15.62 -20.68 11.99
N ALA A 136 16.92 -20.48 12.24
CA ALA A 136 17.94 -20.50 11.19
C ALA A 136 17.95 -21.82 10.41
N ARG A 137 17.97 -22.96 11.11
CA ARG A 137 17.95 -24.30 10.48
C ARG A 137 16.71 -24.53 9.62
N LYS A 138 15.54 -24.05 10.06
CA LYS A 138 14.26 -24.28 9.38
C LYS A 138 14.05 -23.34 8.20
N GLN A 139 14.37 -22.05 8.35
CA GLN A 139 13.95 -21.00 7.42
C GLN A 139 15.07 -20.49 6.50
N LEU A 140 16.34 -20.70 6.89
CA LEU A 140 17.50 -20.12 6.19
C LEU A 140 18.48 -21.18 5.66
N PRO A 141 18.01 -22.30 5.06
CA PRO A 141 18.92 -23.30 4.51
C PRO A 141 19.79 -22.68 3.40
N GLY A 142 21.10 -22.87 3.50
CA GLY A 142 22.07 -22.35 2.53
C GLY A 142 22.45 -20.88 2.70
N TYR A 143 21.89 -20.17 3.68
CA TYR A 143 22.33 -18.82 4.00
C TYR A 143 23.67 -18.86 4.75
N GLN A 144 24.50 -17.85 4.53
CA GLN A 144 25.76 -17.66 5.24
C GLN A 144 25.54 -16.74 6.45
N GLY A 145 25.77 -17.28 7.65
CA GLY A 145 25.61 -16.56 8.91
C GLY A 145 26.91 -15.88 9.35
N THR A 146 26.84 -14.60 9.70
CA THR A 146 27.90 -13.82 10.34
C THR A 146 27.42 -13.34 11.70
N LYS A 147 28.22 -13.57 12.74
CA LYS A 147 27.91 -13.06 14.08
C LYS A 147 28.22 -11.56 14.13
N LEU A 148 27.19 -10.74 14.35
CA LEU A 148 27.37 -9.28 14.44
C LEU A 148 27.53 -8.82 15.89
N LEU A 149 26.75 -9.41 16.82
CA LEU A 149 26.85 -9.17 18.26
C LEU A 149 26.69 -10.50 19.03
N SER A 150 26.84 -10.46 20.37
CA SER A 150 26.73 -11.65 21.22
C SER A 150 25.41 -12.41 21.04
N HIS A 151 24.31 -11.70 20.80
CA HIS A 151 22.94 -12.20 20.67
C HIS A 151 22.33 -11.93 19.29
N MET A 152 23.16 -11.65 18.27
CA MET A 152 22.70 -11.30 16.93
C MET A 152 23.53 -11.97 15.85
N MET A 153 22.85 -12.69 14.97
CA MET A 153 23.40 -13.30 13.77
C MET A 153 22.75 -12.68 12.53
N VAL A 154 23.55 -12.31 11.53
CA VAL A 154 23.07 -11.82 10.24
C VAL A 154 23.34 -12.88 9.18
N TYR A 155 22.30 -13.28 8.47
CA TYR A 155 22.33 -14.28 7.43
C TYR A 155 22.14 -13.62 6.07
N THR A 156 22.94 -14.03 5.09
CA THR A 156 22.84 -13.54 3.70
C THR A 156 22.71 -14.71 2.73
N ASP A 157 22.01 -14.50 1.63
CA ASP A 157 21.89 -15.46 0.52
C ASP A 157 22.60 -14.88 -0.70
N GLY A 158 23.65 -15.56 -1.17
CA GLY A 158 24.42 -15.14 -2.34
C GLY A 158 23.61 -15.09 -3.64
N LYS A 159 22.42 -15.72 -3.67
CA LYS A 159 21.50 -15.70 -4.82
C LYS A 159 20.68 -14.43 -4.89
N THR A 160 20.51 -13.72 -3.77
CA THR A 160 19.68 -12.53 -3.68
C THR A 160 20.47 -11.37 -3.07
N PRO A 161 21.33 -10.70 -3.86
CA PRO A 161 22.06 -9.53 -3.40
C PRO A 161 21.13 -8.48 -2.81
N GLY A 162 21.55 -7.86 -1.71
CA GLY A 162 20.73 -6.87 -0.98
C GLY A 162 19.73 -7.48 0.01
N SER A 163 19.52 -8.80 0.01
CA SER A 163 18.71 -9.48 1.02
C SER A 163 19.55 -9.94 2.22
N SER A 164 19.01 -9.76 3.42
CA SER A 164 19.57 -10.32 4.65
C SER A 164 18.46 -10.72 5.62
N VAL A 165 18.79 -11.62 6.55
CA VAL A 165 17.94 -11.98 7.68
C VAL A 165 18.76 -11.85 8.95
N SER A 166 18.36 -10.94 9.84
CA SER A 166 18.94 -10.85 11.17
C SER A 166 18.09 -11.64 12.15
N LEU A 167 18.74 -12.50 12.93
CA LEU A 167 18.13 -13.22 14.04
C LEU A 167 18.72 -12.69 15.35
N ILE A 168 17.86 -12.23 16.25
CA ILE A 168 18.22 -11.67 17.55
C ILE A 168 17.54 -12.49 18.64
N ASP A 169 18.31 -13.00 19.59
CA ASP A 169 17.77 -13.79 20.70
C ASP A 169 16.82 -12.93 21.55
N SER A 170 15.55 -13.34 21.66
CA SER A 170 14.52 -12.60 22.40
C SER A 170 13.59 -13.57 23.12
N LYS A 171 14.03 -14.08 24.28
CA LYS A 171 13.33 -15.15 25.02
C LYS A 171 11.85 -14.79 25.30
N PRO A 172 10.91 -15.73 25.13
CA PRO A 172 11.11 -17.15 24.80
C PRO A 172 11.30 -17.48 23.30
N GLY A 173 11.39 -16.49 22.42
CA GLY A 173 11.46 -16.68 20.97
C GLY A 173 12.71 -16.10 20.30
N CYS A 174 12.57 -15.81 19.01
CA CYS A 174 13.59 -15.19 18.18
C CYS A 174 12.99 -14.00 17.44
N LEU A 175 13.60 -12.82 17.57
CA LEU A 175 13.26 -11.67 16.74
C LEU A 175 13.95 -11.84 15.39
N MET A 176 13.15 -11.90 14.32
CA MET A 176 13.62 -12.01 12.95
C MET A 176 13.38 -10.69 12.21
N ILE A 177 14.43 -10.16 11.58
CA ILE A 177 14.36 -9.00 10.69
C ILE A 177 14.77 -9.45 9.29
N ARG A 178 13.81 -9.56 8.38
CA ARG A 178 14.07 -9.83 6.95
C ARG A 178 14.19 -8.50 6.22
N ARG A 179 15.38 -8.18 5.72
CA ARG A 179 15.68 -6.92 5.05
C ARG A 179 15.99 -7.15 3.57
N PHE A 180 15.57 -6.19 2.75
CA PHE A 180 15.98 -6.05 1.36
C PHE A 180 16.36 -4.60 1.08
N VAL A 181 17.48 -4.37 0.40
CA VAL A 181 17.91 -3.04 -0.05
C VAL A 181 18.35 -3.12 -1.50
N MET A 182 17.90 -2.16 -2.29
CA MET A 182 18.35 -2.00 -3.67
C MET A 182 18.53 -0.51 -3.94
N PHE A 183 19.79 -0.11 -4.15
CA PHE A 183 20.12 1.20 -4.67
C PHE A 183 20.06 1.16 -6.18
N ARG A 184 19.34 2.11 -6.77
CA ARG A 184 19.49 2.43 -8.18
C ARG A 184 20.56 3.51 -8.30
N LYS A 185 21.30 3.51 -9.41
CA LYS A 185 22.40 4.48 -9.59
C LYS A 185 21.80 5.87 -9.69
N ALA A 186 22.25 6.81 -8.86
CA ALA A 186 22.17 8.20 -9.23
C ALA A 186 23.02 8.40 -10.51
N PRO A 187 22.57 9.18 -11.50
CA PRO A 187 23.46 9.61 -12.57
C PRO A 187 24.65 10.36 -11.93
N GLN A 188 25.87 9.99 -12.34
CA GLN A 188 27.10 10.70 -11.98
C GLN A 188 27.18 12.03 -12.72
#